data_AF-A0A9E5YJW0-F1
#
_entry.id   AF-A0A9E5YJW0-F1
#
_cell.length_a   1.000
_cell.length_b   1.000
_cell.length_c   1.000
_cell.angle_alpha   90.00
_cell.angle_beta   90.00
_cell.angle_gamma   90.00
#
_symmetry.space_group_name_H-M   'P 1'
#
loop_
_entity.id
_entity.type
_entity.pdbx_description
1 polymer ?
#
loop_
_entity_poly.entity_id
_entity_poly.type
_entity_poly.pdbx_seq_one_letter_code
_entity_poly.pdbx_strand_id
1 'polypeptide(L)'
;VTLRGEPGGPQDEPQHELMGEITTALLESMRIGWSYFPESSDEITAAFEHAEAFMAKEGLPFAFVMRKGAVEPYKLNSLDKTRSIHHTVSHEENFRLPYNKRPTRNEALMVIQSISGKGTAVIATTGFNGREMYMLDDRDNQLYMVGSMGCALSIGTGIALHKPGLKVIVVDGDGALLMRTGAMATTCSCAPHNLIHILLDNEIHESTGGQRTLSDNVSFPVIAKGFGYTHVLSTDVLAEFKSCLTQAMEQNEPVFIHLKTRSGVPTGLGRPSVKPVQVKERFMEYLGNIQ
;
A
#
# COMPACT_ATOMS: atom_id res chain seq x y z
N VAL A 1 12.21 -6.92 -14.55
CA VAL A 1 11.45 -8.13 -14.95
C VAL A 1 12.44 -9.18 -15.38
N THR A 2 12.50 -10.34 -14.72
CA THR A 2 13.38 -11.43 -15.16
C THR A 2 12.78 -12.09 -16.40
N LEU A 3 13.55 -12.18 -17.49
CA LEU A 3 13.13 -12.87 -18.70
C LEU A 3 13.32 -14.37 -18.51
N ARG A 4 12.23 -15.06 -18.17
CA ARG A 4 12.19 -16.53 -18.07
C ARG A 4 11.71 -17.10 -19.39
N GLY A 5 12.35 -18.16 -19.88
CA GLY A 5 12.03 -18.76 -21.18
C GLY A 5 12.40 -17.88 -22.38
N GLU A 6 13.53 -17.16 -22.32
CA GLU A 6 14.01 -16.30 -23.40
C GLU A 6 14.04 -17.02 -24.77
N PRO A 7 13.35 -16.49 -25.81
CA PRO A 7 13.38 -17.09 -27.14
C PRO A 7 14.80 -17.18 -27.71
N GLY A 8 15.25 -18.39 -28.06
CA GLY A 8 16.62 -18.66 -28.52
C GLY A 8 17.67 -18.61 -27.41
N GLY A 9 17.27 -18.40 -26.15
CA GLY A 9 18.13 -18.43 -24.98
C GLY A 9 18.38 -19.84 -24.43
N PRO A 10 19.08 -19.95 -23.29
CA PRO A 10 19.34 -21.24 -22.63
C PRO A 10 18.04 -21.95 -22.21
N GLN A 11 18.08 -23.28 -22.14
CA GLN A 11 16.95 -24.06 -21.64
C GLN A 11 16.50 -23.58 -20.24
N ASP A 12 15.20 -23.37 -20.09
CA ASP A 12 14.49 -23.02 -18.86
C ASP A 12 13.31 -24.00 -18.69
N GLU A 13 12.55 -23.86 -17.61
CA GLU A 13 11.38 -24.68 -17.35
C GLU A 13 10.29 -24.48 -18.43
N PRO A 14 9.63 -25.56 -18.90
CA PRO A 14 8.67 -25.49 -20.01
C PRO A 14 7.56 -24.44 -19.85
N GLN A 15 7.06 -24.22 -18.63
CA GLN A 15 6.01 -23.23 -18.37
C GLN A 15 6.44 -21.77 -18.61
N HIS A 16 7.73 -21.49 -18.78
CA HIS A 16 8.24 -20.15 -19.05
C HIS A 16 8.32 -19.81 -20.54
N GLU A 17 8.17 -20.77 -21.46
CA GLU A 17 8.33 -20.54 -22.90
C GLU A 17 7.45 -19.40 -23.42
N LEU A 18 6.13 -19.49 -23.19
CA LEU A 18 5.20 -18.43 -23.56
C LEU A 18 5.51 -17.12 -22.82
N MET A 19 5.90 -17.19 -21.55
CA MET A 19 6.23 -16.00 -20.75
C MET A 19 7.37 -15.22 -21.38
N GLY A 20 8.46 -15.90 -21.78
CA GLY A 20 9.60 -15.25 -22.41
C GLY A 20 9.27 -14.64 -23.76
N GLU A 21 8.47 -15.35 -24.58
CA GLU A 21 7.98 -14.86 -25.87
C GLU A 21 7.20 -13.55 -25.74
N ILE A 22 6.26 -13.47 -24.79
CA ILE A 22 5.30 -12.35 -24.72
C ILE A 22 5.69 -11.25 -23.74
N THR A 23 6.78 -11.38 -22.97
CA THR A 23 7.13 -10.44 -21.88
C THR A 23 7.18 -8.99 -22.37
N THR A 24 7.88 -8.73 -23.47
CA THR A 24 8.02 -7.36 -24.02
C THR A 24 6.72 -6.85 -24.61
N ALA A 25 5.97 -7.70 -25.32
CA ALA A 25 4.64 -7.38 -25.86
C ALA A 25 3.64 -7.03 -24.74
N LEU A 26 3.71 -7.69 -23.58
CA LEU A 26 2.91 -7.34 -22.40
C LEU A 26 3.29 -5.96 -21.86
N LEU A 27 4.59 -5.65 -21.76
CA LEU A 27 5.06 -4.33 -21.32
C LEU A 27 4.57 -3.23 -22.27
N GLU A 28 4.69 -3.44 -23.58
CA GLU A 28 4.20 -2.53 -24.62
C GLU A 28 2.68 -2.34 -24.55
N SER A 29 1.93 -3.42 -24.38
CA SER A 29 0.47 -3.39 -24.25
C SER A 29 0.02 -2.59 -23.01
N MET A 30 0.78 -2.67 -21.92
CA MET A 30 0.58 -1.87 -20.70
C MET A 30 1.17 -0.46 -20.79
N ARG A 31 1.82 -0.11 -21.91
CA ARG A 31 2.53 1.16 -22.14
C ARG A 31 3.64 1.42 -21.11
N ILE A 32 4.28 0.35 -20.64
CA ILE A 32 5.45 0.41 -19.78
C ILE A 32 6.67 0.53 -20.69
N GLY A 33 7.41 1.63 -20.56
CA GLY A 33 8.69 1.79 -21.28
C GLY A 33 9.64 0.68 -20.83
N TRP A 34 10.44 0.14 -21.74
CA TRP A 34 11.34 -0.94 -21.36
C TRP A 34 12.61 -0.95 -22.21
N SER A 35 13.64 -1.54 -21.63
CA SER A 35 14.88 -1.94 -22.31
C SER A 35 15.43 -3.18 -21.64
N TYR A 36 16.35 -3.88 -22.31
CA TYR A 36 17.13 -4.91 -21.62
C TYR A 36 18.03 -4.26 -20.57
N PHE A 37 18.21 -4.94 -19.44
CA PHE A 37 19.22 -4.51 -18.47
C PHE A 37 20.62 -4.60 -19.12
N PRO A 38 21.51 -3.61 -18.90
CA PRO A 38 22.83 -3.61 -19.51
C PRO A 38 23.67 -4.83 -19.14
N GLU A 39 24.48 -5.31 -20.09
CA GLU A 39 25.40 -6.45 -19.87
C GLU A 39 26.80 -5.99 -19.41
N SER A 40 27.08 -4.68 -19.46
CA SER A 40 28.34 -4.08 -19.01
C SER A 40 28.09 -3.00 -17.94
N SER A 41 29.02 -2.88 -16.98
CA SER A 41 28.93 -1.92 -15.89
C SER A 41 28.87 -0.47 -16.36
N ASP A 42 29.57 -0.16 -17.44
CA ASP A 42 29.79 1.21 -17.91
C ASP A 42 28.52 1.78 -18.59
N GLU A 43 27.58 0.92 -18.96
CA GLU A 43 26.28 1.27 -19.54
C GLU A 43 25.17 1.45 -18.50
N ILE A 44 25.38 1.02 -17.25
CA ILE A 44 24.35 1.02 -16.20
C ILE A 44 23.84 2.44 -15.94
N THR A 45 24.73 3.41 -15.70
CA THR A 45 24.33 4.79 -15.41
C THR A 45 23.47 5.37 -16.53
N ALA A 46 23.91 5.24 -17.78
CA ALA A 46 23.17 5.74 -18.94
C ALA A 46 21.79 5.08 -19.09
N ALA A 47 21.68 3.78 -18.79
CA ALA A 47 20.40 3.08 -18.83
C ALA A 47 19.41 3.59 -17.77
N PHE A 48 19.89 3.85 -16.55
CA PHE A 48 19.06 4.44 -15.49
C PHE A 48 18.66 5.88 -15.82
N GLU A 49 19.58 6.71 -16.32
CA GLU A 49 19.27 8.07 -16.79
C GLU A 49 18.21 8.05 -17.91
N HIS A 50 18.30 7.09 -18.84
CA HIS A 50 17.29 6.91 -19.88
C HIS A 50 15.91 6.53 -19.29
N ALA A 51 15.88 5.59 -18.35
CA ALA A 51 14.64 5.19 -17.68
C ALA A 51 14.02 6.36 -16.89
N GLU A 52 14.82 7.12 -16.16
CA GLU A 52 14.41 8.32 -15.43
C GLU A 52 13.87 9.40 -16.38
N ALA A 53 14.58 9.66 -17.48
CA ALA A 53 14.14 10.61 -18.50
C ALA A 53 12.80 10.19 -19.13
N PHE A 54 12.62 8.90 -19.42
CA PHE A 54 11.35 8.36 -19.90
C PHE A 54 10.24 8.57 -18.86
N MET A 55 10.47 8.20 -17.60
CA MET A 55 9.46 8.32 -16.54
C MET A 55 9.08 9.77 -16.29
N ALA A 56 10.06 10.70 -16.32
CA ALA A 56 9.82 12.12 -16.17
C ALA A 56 9.03 12.71 -17.35
N LYS A 57 9.34 12.29 -18.58
CA LYS A 57 8.71 12.81 -19.79
C LYS A 57 7.31 12.24 -20.02
N GLU A 58 7.16 10.93 -19.90
CA GLU A 58 5.93 10.22 -20.28
C GLU A 58 4.98 10.05 -19.09
N GLY A 59 5.47 10.16 -17.85
CA GLY A 59 4.68 9.94 -16.64
C GLY A 59 4.21 8.48 -16.45
N LEU A 60 4.86 7.55 -17.16
CA LEU A 60 4.59 6.11 -17.18
C LEU A 60 5.77 5.34 -16.57
N PRO A 61 5.54 4.16 -15.97
CA PRO A 61 6.62 3.36 -15.40
C PRO A 61 7.58 2.85 -16.49
N PHE A 62 8.82 2.56 -16.09
CA PHE A 62 9.83 1.91 -16.91
C PHE A 62 10.26 0.57 -16.31
N ALA A 63 10.55 -0.42 -17.14
CA ALA A 63 10.99 -1.74 -16.72
C ALA A 63 12.29 -2.16 -17.42
N PHE A 64 13.27 -2.62 -16.64
CA PHE A 64 14.40 -3.36 -17.20
C PHE A 64 14.07 -4.85 -17.33
N VAL A 65 14.27 -5.41 -18.52
CA VAL A 65 14.12 -6.83 -18.82
C VAL A 65 15.48 -7.51 -18.64
N MET A 66 15.58 -8.39 -17.65
CA MET A 66 16.85 -9.01 -17.25
C MET A 66 17.00 -10.35 -17.94
N ARG A 67 17.96 -10.45 -18.86
CA ARG A 67 18.37 -11.70 -19.51
C ARG A 67 19.20 -12.56 -18.56
N LYS A 68 19.27 -13.86 -18.84
CA LYS A 68 20.13 -14.77 -18.08
C LYS A 68 21.60 -14.36 -18.27
N GLY A 69 22.32 -14.15 -17.16
CA GLY A 69 23.72 -13.72 -17.18
C GLY A 69 23.94 -12.21 -17.18
N ALA A 70 22.89 -11.38 -17.27
CA ALA A 70 23.03 -9.92 -17.21
C ALA A 70 23.57 -9.38 -15.88
N VAL A 71 23.48 -10.17 -14.81
CA VAL A 71 24.11 -9.89 -13.50
C VAL A 71 24.81 -11.16 -13.03
N GLU A 72 26.08 -11.03 -12.64
CA GLU A 72 26.86 -12.16 -12.13
C GLU A 72 26.28 -12.70 -10.81
N PRO A 73 26.46 -14.01 -10.52
CA PRO A 73 26.07 -14.56 -9.23
C PRO A 73 26.75 -13.81 -8.07
N TYR A 74 25.94 -13.11 -7.27
CA TYR A 74 26.43 -12.41 -6.07
C TYR A 74 26.08 -13.21 -4.82
N LYS A 75 27.10 -13.69 -4.10
CA LYS A 75 26.91 -14.37 -2.82
C LYS A 75 26.58 -13.35 -1.74
N LEU A 76 25.45 -13.54 -1.07
CA LEU A 76 25.03 -12.67 0.02
C LEU A 76 26.06 -12.74 1.17
N ASN A 77 26.78 -11.65 1.40
CA ASN A 77 27.87 -11.58 2.39
C ASN A 77 27.39 -11.14 3.78
N SER A 78 26.20 -10.56 3.88
CA SER A 78 25.59 -10.13 5.14
C SER A 78 24.21 -10.77 5.27
N LEU A 79 24.12 -11.89 5.99
CA LEU A 79 22.87 -12.24 6.64
C LEU A 79 22.85 -11.43 7.94
N ASP A 80 21.97 -10.45 8.04
CA ASP A 80 21.72 -9.79 9.31
C ASP A 80 21.01 -10.78 10.25
N LYS A 81 21.82 -11.58 10.94
CA LYS A 81 21.38 -12.56 11.95
C LYS A 81 21.23 -11.92 13.33
N THR A 82 21.42 -10.60 13.45
CA THR A 82 21.43 -9.91 14.75
C THR A 82 20.03 -9.55 15.24
N ARG A 83 19.01 -9.60 14.36
CA ARG A 83 17.63 -9.28 14.72
C ARG A 83 17.02 -10.44 15.52
N SER A 84 17.05 -10.34 16.84
CA SER A 84 16.31 -11.24 17.72
C SER A 84 14.82 -10.93 17.60
N ILE A 85 14.05 -11.84 17.00
CA ILE A 85 12.60 -11.71 16.88
C ILE A 85 11.97 -12.32 18.13
N HIS A 86 11.49 -11.48 19.04
CA HIS A 86 10.75 -11.90 20.22
C HIS A 86 9.37 -11.24 20.20
N HIS A 87 8.35 -12.01 19.79
CA HIS A 87 6.96 -11.58 19.88
C HIS A 87 6.20 -12.56 20.76
N THR A 88 5.71 -12.06 21.90
CA THR A 88 4.66 -12.75 22.66
C THR A 88 3.34 -12.12 22.26
N VAL A 89 2.50 -12.88 21.55
CA VAL A 89 1.20 -12.39 21.10
C VAL A 89 0.14 -12.90 22.05
N SER A 90 -0.35 -12.01 22.91
CA SER A 90 -1.63 -12.17 23.59
C SER A 90 -2.61 -11.14 23.04
N HIS A 91 -3.84 -11.57 22.77
CA HIS A 91 -4.88 -10.67 22.30
C HIS A 91 -6.26 -11.19 22.66
N GLU A 92 -7.11 -10.27 23.09
CA GLU A 92 -8.54 -10.47 23.24
C GLU A 92 -9.22 -9.39 22.41
N GLU A 93 -10.07 -9.80 21.46
CA GLU A 93 -10.93 -8.90 20.72
C GLU A 93 -12.21 -8.68 21.52
N ASN A 94 -12.44 -7.44 21.95
CA ASN A 94 -13.60 -7.06 22.74
C ASN A 94 -14.45 -6.05 21.97
N PHE A 95 -15.06 -6.50 20.87
CA PHE A 95 -16.07 -5.71 20.15
C PHE A 95 -17.34 -5.64 21.00
N ARG A 96 -17.75 -4.43 21.39
CA ARG A 96 -18.82 -4.21 22.39
C ARG A 96 -20.15 -3.83 21.76
N LEU A 97 -20.13 -3.29 20.55
CA LEU A 97 -21.31 -2.79 19.88
C LEU A 97 -21.96 -3.88 19.02
N PRO A 98 -23.30 -4.01 19.07
CA PRO A 98 -24.00 -4.80 18.05
C PRO A 98 -23.76 -4.19 16.67
N TYR A 99 -23.77 -5.01 15.63
CA TYR A 99 -23.44 -4.62 14.26
C TYR A 99 -24.12 -3.30 13.81
N ASN A 100 -25.42 -3.17 14.05
CA ASN A 100 -26.19 -1.98 13.67
C ASN A 100 -25.82 -0.70 14.45
N LYS A 101 -25.02 -0.78 15.52
CA LYS A 101 -24.52 0.37 16.30
C LYS A 101 -23.06 0.69 16.00
N ARG A 102 -22.33 -0.17 15.28
CA ARG A 102 -20.97 0.12 14.81
C ARG A 102 -20.97 1.37 13.91
N PRO A 103 -19.87 2.14 13.88
CA PRO A 103 -19.74 3.24 12.94
C PRO A 103 -19.72 2.72 11.51
N THR A 104 -20.14 3.57 10.58
CA THR A 104 -19.93 3.38 9.15
C THR A 104 -18.49 3.71 8.78
N ARG A 105 -18.05 3.22 7.62
CA ARG A 105 -16.80 3.67 6.99
C ARG A 105 -16.76 5.21 6.87
N ASN A 106 -17.86 5.83 6.45
CA ASN A 106 -17.91 7.28 6.27
C ASN A 106 -17.62 8.05 7.57
N GLU A 107 -18.20 7.62 8.69
CA GLU A 107 -17.93 8.20 10.00
C GLU A 107 -16.46 8.08 10.43
N ALA A 108 -15.83 6.93 10.15
CA ALA A 108 -14.40 6.75 10.37
C ALA A 108 -13.54 7.66 9.49
N LEU A 109 -13.89 7.79 8.20
CA LEU A 109 -13.21 8.67 7.26
C LEU A 109 -13.34 10.15 7.64
N MET A 110 -14.49 10.58 8.17
CA MET A 110 -14.67 11.93 8.72
C MET A 110 -13.72 12.20 9.91
N VAL A 111 -13.52 11.21 10.78
CA VAL A 111 -12.54 11.33 11.88
C VAL A 111 -11.12 11.47 11.31
N ILE A 112 -10.74 10.62 10.34
CA ILE A 112 -9.43 10.70 9.68
C ILE A 112 -9.24 12.08 9.02
N GLN A 113 -10.26 12.60 8.32
CA GLN A 113 -10.23 13.92 7.71
C GLN A 113 -10.09 15.06 8.71
N SER A 114 -10.65 14.91 9.92
CA SER A 114 -10.55 15.94 10.96
C SER A 114 -9.16 16.01 11.63
N ILE A 115 -8.39 14.92 11.56
CA ILE A 115 -7.06 14.79 12.19
C ILE A 115 -5.94 14.96 11.15
N SER A 116 -6.15 14.47 9.93
CA SER A 116 -5.19 14.64 8.83
C SER A 116 -5.21 16.08 8.32
N GLY A 117 -4.02 16.66 8.20
CA GLY A 117 -3.83 18.03 7.73
C GLY A 117 -2.44 18.23 7.16
N LYS A 118 -1.95 19.48 7.21
CA LYS A 118 -0.56 19.79 6.83
C LYS A 118 0.41 18.93 7.66
N GLY A 119 1.42 18.38 6.99
CA GLY A 119 2.38 17.46 7.62
C GLY A 119 1.93 15.99 7.62
N THR A 120 0.80 15.68 6.99
CA THR A 120 0.33 14.29 6.82
C THR A 120 0.23 13.94 5.34
N ALA A 121 0.44 12.68 4.98
CA ALA A 121 0.14 12.12 3.67
C ALA A 121 -0.85 10.97 3.85
N VAL A 122 -2.00 11.02 3.18
CA VAL A 122 -3.06 10.01 3.35
C VAL A 122 -3.25 9.20 2.08
N ILE A 123 -3.15 7.88 2.20
CA ILE A 123 -3.34 6.94 1.10
C ILE A 123 -4.57 6.10 1.41
N ALA A 124 -5.64 6.29 0.66
CA ALA A 124 -6.85 5.48 0.78
C ALA A 124 -6.85 4.40 -0.30
N THR A 125 -7.10 3.15 0.11
CA THR A 125 -7.17 2.01 -0.81
C THR A 125 -8.33 2.13 -1.81
N THR A 126 -8.31 1.28 -2.84
CA THR A 126 -9.32 1.25 -3.90
C THR A 126 -10.71 0.89 -3.36
N GLY A 127 -11.74 1.18 -4.15
CA GLY A 127 -13.14 0.94 -3.75
C GLY A 127 -13.74 2.14 -3.03
N PHE A 128 -14.54 1.90 -2.00
CA PHE A 128 -15.31 2.98 -1.35
C PHE A 128 -14.51 3.79 -0.31
N ASN A 129 -13.38 3.29 0.21
CA ASN A 129 -12.47 4.09 1.04
C ASN A 129 -12.01 5.36 0.29
N GLY A 130 -11.36 5.19 -0.87
CA GLY A 130 -10.91 6.33 -1.67
C GLY A 130 -12.04 7.22 -2.19
N ARG A 131 -13.17 6.64 -2.62
CA ARG A 131 -14.30 7.43 -3.15
C ARG A 131 -14.99 8.28 -2.09
N GLU A 132 -15.26 7.71 -0.92
CA GLU A 132 -15.88 8.47 0.16
C GLU A 132 -14.92 9.52 0.70
N MET A 133 -13.62 9.20 0.83
CA MET A 133 -12.64 10.18 1.30
C MET A 133 -12.55 11.39 0.36
N TYR A 134 -12.53 11.16 -0.97
CA TYR A 134 -12.60 12.21 -1.98
C TYR A 134 -13.87 13.07 -1.86
N MET A 135 -15.03 12.43 -1.68
CA MET A 135 -16.30 13.15 -1.57
C MET A 135 -16.47 13.92 -0.26
N LEU A 136 -15.77 13.51 0.81
CA LEU A 136 -15.77 14.22 2.07
C LEU A 136 -15.02 15.56 1.96
N ASP A 137 -13.78 15.53 1.47
CA ASP A 137 -12.95 16.71 1.27
C ASP A 137 -11.71 16.34 0.43
N ASP A 138 -11.66 16.77 -0.83
CA ASP A 138 -10.56 16.49 -1.75
C ASP A 138 -9.34 17.38 -1.45
N ARG A 139 -8.22 16.79 -0.99
CA ARG A 139 -7.02 17.53 -0.57
C ARG A 139 -5.76 17.11 -1.31
N ASP A 140 -4.80 18.04 -1.37
CA ASP A 140 -3.49 17.84 -2.00
C ASP A 140 -2.67 16.73 -1.35
N ASN A 141 -2.83 16.56 -0.04
CA ASN A 141 -2.14 15.56 0.75
C ASN A 141 -2.76 14.16 0.69
N GLN A 142 -3.65 13.90 -0.27
CA GLN A 142 -4.41 12.65 -0.36
C GLN A 142 -4.22 11.95 -1.70
N LEU A 143 -3.99 10.64 -1.61
CA LEU A 143 -3.95 9.72 -2.75
C LEU A 143 -5.09 8.71 -2.62
N TYR A 144 -6.04 8.77 -3.55
CA TYR A 144 -7.09 7.77 -3.71
C TYR A 144 -6.60 6.70 -4.67
N MET A 145 -6.00 5.64 -4.14
CA MET A 145 -5.39 4.60 -4.94
C MET A 145 -6.47 3.83 -5.72
N VAL A 146 -6.32 3.75 -7.04
CA VAL A 146 -7.27 3.05 -7.92
C VAL A 146 -6.62 1.81 -8.54
N GLY A 147 -7.42 0.76 -8.77
CA GLY A 147 -7.06 -0.37 -9.64
C GLY A 147 -5.97 -1.32 -9.12
N SER A 148 -5.56 -1.20 -7.86
CA SER A 148 -4.44 -1.98 -7.28
C SER A 148 -4.74 -2.42 -5.84
N MET A 149 -5.79 -3.22 -5.67
CA MET A 149 -6.25 -3.67 -4.35
C MET A 149 -5.13 -4.31 -3.51
N GLY A 150 -4.96 -3.84 -2.27
CA GLY A 150 -3.92 -4.29 -1.34
C GLY A 150 -2.54 -3.65 -1.52
N CYS A 151 -2.36 -2.69 -2.42
CA CYS A 151 -1.07 -2.00 -2.62
C CYS A 151 -0.90 -0.73 -1.77
N ALA A 152 -1.95 -0.23 -1.11
CA ALA A 152 -1.94 1.04 -0.39
C ALA A 152 -0.85 1.08 0.70
N LEU A 153 -0.72 0.00 1.47
CA LEU A 153 0.31 -0.12 2.50
C LEU A 153 1.73 -0.05 1.92
N SER A 154 2.01 -0.75 0.82
CA SER A 154 3.34 -0.71 0.19
C SER A 154 3.69 0.69 -0.31
N ILE A 155 2.73 1.42 -0.88
CA ILE A 155 2.92 2.82 -1.28
C ILE A 155 3.21 3.69 -0.06
N GLY A 156 2.40 3.56 0.99
CA GLY A 156 2.58 4.28 2.24
C GLY A 156 3.94 4.03 2.89
N THR A 157 4.38 2.77 2.95
CA THR A 157 5.70 2.39 3.48
C THR A 157 6.84 3.01 2.70
N GLY A 158 6.77 3.01 1.36
CA GLY A 158 7.76 3.68 0.52
C GLY A 158 7.84 5.18 0.79
N ILE A 159 6.70 5.85 0.91
CA ILE A 159 6.64 7.28 1.25
C ILE A 159 7.21 7.52 2.66
N ALA A 160 6.79 6.73 3.64
CA ALA A 160 7.20 6.89 5.04
C ALA A 160 8.73 6.79 5.21
N LEU A 161 9.38 5.86 4.49
CA LEU A 161 10.83 5.69 4.49
C LEU A 161 11.60 6.87 3.88
N HIS A 162 11.04 7.54 2.88
CA HIS A 162 11.70 8.63 2.16
C HIS A 162 11.25 10.02 2.59
N LYS A 163 10.19 10.10 3.41
CA LYS A 163 9.62 11.35 3.94
C LYS A 163 9.43 11.24 5.46
N PRO A 164 10.51 11.09 6.25
CA PRO A 164 10.43 10.90 7.70
C PRO A 164 9.74 12.06 8.44
N GLY A 165 9.76 13.28 7.86
CA GLY A 165 9.08 14.46 8.42
C GLY A 165 7.55 14.46 8.28
N LEU A 166 6.96 13.50 7.54
CA LEU A 166 5.51 13.41 7.32
C LEU A 166 4.89 12.27 8.13
N LYS A 167 3.69 12.47 8.67
CA LYS A 167 2.85 11.35 9.11
C LYS A 167 2.16 10.69 7.92
N VAL A 168 2.44 9.42 7.68
CA VAL A 168 1.86 8.68 6.57
C VAL A 168 0.70 7.82 7.09
N ILE A 169 -0.52 8.17 6.71
CA ILE A 169 -1.74 7.46 7.09
C ILE A 169 -2.18 6.60 5.90
N VAL A 170 -2.22 5.28 6.10
CA VAL A 170 -2.76 4.33 5.12
C VAL A 170 -4.13 3.89 5.59
N VAL A 171 -5.16 4.09 4.76
CA VAL A 171 -6.55 3.67 5.03
C VAL A 171 -6.90 2.50 4.13
N ASP A 172 -6.76 1.29 4.68
CA ASP A 172 -7.03 0.05 3.98
C ASP A 172 -8.42 -0.52 4.30
N GLY A 173 -8.83 -1.52 3.51
CA GLY A 173 -10.05 -2.30 3.71
C GLY A 173 -9.68 -3.74 4.00
N ASP A 174 -10.53 -4.44 4.73
CA ASP A 174 -10.38 -5.86 5.08
C ASP A 174 -10.13 -6.75 3.85
N GLY A 175 -10.94 -6.61 2.80
CA GLY A 175 -10.74 -7.35 1.56
C GLY A 175 -9.42 -7.04 0.85
N ALA A 176 -8.96 -5.79 0.92
CA ALA A 176 -7.71 -5.36 0.30
C ALA A 176 -6.48 -5.86 1.09
N LEU A 177 -6.54 -5.78 2.41
CA LEU A 177 -5.48 -6.27 3.27
C LEU A 177 -5.34 -7.79 3.15
N LEU A 178 -6.45 -8.55 3.11
CA LEU A 178 -6.43 -10.01 2.94
C LEU A 178 -5.73 -10.46 1.64
N MET A 179 -5.82 -9.67 0.55
CA MET A 179 -5.13 -10.00 -0.70
C MET A 179 -3.61 -9.84 -0.62
N ARG A 180 -3.12 -8.92 0.23
CA ARG A 180 -1.72 -8.47 0.26
C ARG A 180 -1.17 -8.37 1.69
N THR A 181 -1.59 -9.26 2.59
CA THR A 181 -1.20 -9.21 4.02
C THR A 181 0.32 -9.22 4.22
N GLY A 182 1.09 -9.83 3.31
CA GLY A 182 2.56 -9.82 3.34
C GLY A 182 3.19 -8.42 3.28
N ALA A 183 2.46 -7.39 2.83
CA ALA A 183 2.90 -6.00 2.90
C ALA A 183 3.09 -5.53 4.35
N MET A 184 2.36 -6.10 5.33
CA MET A 184 2.55 -5.84 6.75
C MET A 184 3.92 -6.32 7.22
N ALA A 185 4.33 -7.53 6.84
CA ALA A 185 5.64 -8.08 7.19
C ALA A 185 6.78 -7.19 6.66
N THR A 186 6.64 -6.71 5.42
CA THR A 186 7.61 -5.78 4.82
C THR A 186 7.66 -4.47 5.58
N THR A 187 6.49 -3.90 5.88
CA THR A 187 6.37 -2.62 6.61
C THR A 187 6.99 -2.71 8.00
N CYS A 188 6.71 -3.75 8.77
CA CYS A 188 7.32 -3.94 10.09
C CYS A 188 8.81 -4.27 10.02
N SER A 189 9.26 -4.97 8.98
CA SER A 189 10.69 -5.19 8.76
C SER A 189 11.42 -3.87 8.56
N CYS A 190 10.86 -2.97 7.75
CA CYS A 190 11.37 -1.62 7.52
C CYS A 190 11.17 -0.67 8.72
N ALA A 191 10.15 -0.92 9.55
CA ALA A 191 9.77 -0.18 10.75
C ALA A 191 9.76 1.37 10.60
N PRO A 192 9.02 1.94 9.62
CA PRO A 192 8.94 3.40 9.48
C PRO A 192 8.22 4.03 10.69
N HIS A 193 8.94 4.85 11.45
CA HIS A 193 8.48 5.48 12.71
C HIS A 193 7.28 6.43 12.55
N ASN A 194 6.96 6.81 11.32
CA ASN A 194 5.97 7.82 10.97
C ASN A 194 4.73 7.27 10.26
N LEU A 195 4.54 5.94 10.24
CA LEU A 195 3.43 5.27 9.53
C LEU A 195 2.29 4.85 10.47
N ILE A 196 1.06 5.18 10.07
CA ILE A 196 -0.18 4.76 10.72
C ILE A 196 -0.99 3.95 9.71
N HIS A 197 -1.20 2.68 9.99
CA HIS A 197 -1.97 1.76 9.15
C HIS A 197 -3.36 1.52 9.76
N ILE A 198 -4.37 2.03 9.11
CA ILE A 198 -5.77 1.94 9.52
C ILE A 198 -6.48 0.89 8.66
N LEU A 199 -7.12 -0.07 9.31
CA LEU A 199 -7.99 -1.06 8.68
C LEU A 199 -9.45 -0.74 9.00
N LEU A 200 -10.22 -0.37 7.97
CA LEU A 200 -11.68 -0.26 8.07
C LEU A 200 -12.31 -1.58 7.62
N ASP A 201 -12.88 -2.32 8.56
CA ASP A 201 -13.35 -3.69 8.34
C ASP A 201 -14.87 -3.77 8.48
N ASN A 202 -15.57 -3.83 7.34
CA ASN A 202 -17.02 -4.01 7.26
C ASN A 202 -17.41 -5.44 6.86
N GLU A 203 -16.45 -6.36 6.77
CA GLU A 203 -16.63 -7.78 6.42
C GLU A 203 -17.21 -8.03 5.02
N ILE A 204 -17.21 -7.03 4.13
CA ILE A 204 -17.77 -7.14 2.77
C ILE A 204 -16.97 -6.39 1.70
N HIS A 205 -16.91 -6.94 0.49
CA HIS A 205 -16.49 -6.22 -0.71
C HIS A 205 -17.62 -5.28 -1.20
N GLU A 206 -17.92 -4.24 -0.41
CA GLU A 206 -19.08 -3.36 -0.62
C GLU A 206 -19.07 -2.67 -2.00
N SER A 207 -17.89 -2.39 -2.54
CA SER A 207 -17.74 -1.71 -3.83
C SER A 207 -17.99 -2.59 -5.06
N THR A 208 -18.00 -3.93 -4.92
CA THR A 208 -18.13 -4.89 -6.02
C THR A 208 -19.36 -5.80 -5.90
N GLY A 209 -20.36 -5.37 -5.12
CA GLY A 209 -21.63 -6.09 -4.96
C GLY A 209 -21.85 -6.70 -3.58
N GLY A 210 -20.99 -6.39 -2.60
CA GLY A 210 -21.25 -6.70 -1.19
C GLY A 210 -21.05 -8.16 -0.81
N GLN A 211 -20.24 -8.91 -1.56
CA GLN A 211 -19.88 -10.27 -1.18
C GLN A 211 -19.08 -10.24 0.13
N ARG A 212 -19.39 -11.16 1.04
CA ARG A 212 -18.68 -11.31 2.32
C ARG A 212 -17.19 -11.54 2.07
N THR A 213 -16.33 -10.89 2.85
CA THR A 213 -14.90 -11.22 2.90
C THR A 213 -14.66 -12.39 3.87
N LEU A 214 -13.40 -12.71 4.15
CA LEU A 214 -13.04 -13.70 5.18
C LEU A 214 -12.65 -13.04 6.51
N SER A 215 -12.84 -11.73 6.65
CA SER A 215 -12.29 -10.95 7.76
C SER A 215 -12.85 -11.31 9.13
N ASP A 216 -14.08 -11.85 9.20
CA ASP A 216 -14.70 -12.28 10.45
C ASP A 216 -14.11 -13.57 11.05
N ASN A 217 -13.29 -14.30 10.30
CA ASN A 217 -12.54 -15.46 10.81
C ASN A 217 -11.06 -15.13 11.01
N VAL A 218 -10.68 -13.85 10.91
CA VAL A 218 -9.28 -13.40 10.92
C VAL A 218 -9.09 -12.35 12.01
N SER A 219 -8.21 -12.64 12.98
CA SER A 219 -7.79 -11.63 13.96
C SER A 219 -6.62 -10.81 13.40
N PHE A 220 -6.94 -9.69 12.75
CA PHE A 220 -5.96 -8.72 12.29
C PHE A 220 -5.05 -8.15 13.38
N PRO A 221 -5.52 -7.80 14.59
CA PRO A 221 -4.62 -7.35 15.66
C PRO A 221 -3.59 -8.41 16.06
N VAL A 222 -3.95 -9.69 16.10
CA VAL A 222 -3.00 -10.80 16.32
C VAL A 222 -1.97 -10.86 15.19
N ILE A 223 -2.43 -10.77 13.94
CA ILE A 223 -1.56 -10.76 12.75
C ILE A 223 -0.62 -9.55 12.78
N ALA A 224 -1.11 -8.36 13.09
CA ALA A 224 -0.33 -7.14 13.18
C ALA A 224 0.78 -7.26 14.23
N LYS A 225 0.44 -7.72 15.44
CA LYS A 225 1.43 -8.02 16.48
C LYS A 225 2.44 -9.08 16.03
N GLY A 226 1.97 -10.14 15.38
CA GLY A 226 2.79 -11.22 14.85
C GLY A 226 3.80 -10.77 13.78
N PHE A 227 3.46 -9.75 12.98
CA PHE A 227 4.39 -9.11 12.05
C PHE A 227 5.31 -8.07 12.69
N GLY A 228 5.04 -7.64 13.92
CA GLY A 228 5.90 -6.73 14.67
C GLY A 228 5.41 -5.29 14.79
N TYR A 229 4.11 -5.02 14.57
CA TYR A 229 3.54 -3.74 15.01
C TYR A 229 3.60 -3.66 16.55
N THR A 230 4.22 -2.60 17.07
CA THR A 230 4.36 -2.37 18.52
C THR A 230 3.09 -1.78 19.13
N HIS A 231 2.41 -0.91 18.37
CA HIS A 231 1.15 -0.31 18.77
C HIS A 231 0.00 -0.83 17.93
N VAL A 232 -0.92 -1.55 18.57
CA VAL A 232 -2.08 -2.18 17.92
C VAL A 232 -3.34 -1.86 18.70
N LEU A 233 -4.31 -1.21 18.06
CA LEU A 233 -5.68 -1.09 18.55
C LEU A 233 -6.61 -1.93 17.67
N SER A 234 -7.57 -2.62 18.30
CA SER A 234 -8.76 -3.14 17.64
C SER A 234 -9.99 -2.69 18.43
N THR A 235 -10.94 -2.05 17.76
CA THR A 235 -12.17 -1.51 18.39
C THR A 235 -13.33 -1.51 17.40
N ASP A 236 -14.54 -1.38 17.92
CA ASP A 236 -15.75 -1.08 17.16
C ASP A 236 -16.40 0.26 17.60
N VAL A 237 -15.70 1.03 18.44
CA VAL A 237 -16.18 2.30 18.99
C VAL A 237 -15.42 3.49 18.38
N LEU A 238 -16.16 4.36 17.70
CA LEU A 238 -15.61 5.51 16.97
C LEU A 238 -14.82 6.48 17.86
N ALA A 239 -15.22 6.67 19.12
CA ALA A 239 -14.52 7.54 20.06
C ALA A 239 -13.12 7.01 20.42
N GLU A 240 -12.97 5.70 20.58
CA GLU A 240 -11.67 5.06 20.84
C GLU A 240 -10.78 5.11 19.62
N PHE A 241 -11.35 4.85 18.44
CA PHE A 241 -10.66 5.05 17.16
C PHE A 241 -10.10 6.47 17.05
N LYS A 242 -10.92 7.50 17.30
CA LYS A 242 -10.49 8.91 17.28
C LYS A 242 -9.38 9.18 18.29
N SER A 243 -9.52 8.70 19.51
CA SER A 243 -8.52 8.88 20.58
C SER A 243 -7.18 8.26 20.20
N CYS A 244 -7.18 7.01 19.73
CA CYS A 244 -5.97 6.32 19.32
C CYS A 244 -5.33 6.93 18.08
N LEU A 245 -6.11 7.31 17.06
CA LEU A 245 -5.57 8.00 15.90
C LEU A 245 -4.91 9.33 16.30
N THR A 246 -5.51 10.08 17.22
CA THR A 246 -4.92 11.33 17.73
C THR A 246 -3.58 11.06 18.44
N GLN A 247 -3.51 10.04 19.28
CA GLN A 247 -2.26 9.64 19.95
C GLN A 247 -1.20 9.15 18.95
N ALA A 248 -1.61 8.40 17.92
CA ALA A 248 -0.72 7.87 16.89
C ALA A 248 -0.03 8.99 16.08
N MET A 249 -0.66 10.18 15.98
CA MET A 249 -0.03 11.36 15.37
C MET A 249 1.23 11.84 16.13
N GLU A 250 1.36 11.48 17.41
CA GLU A 250 2.49 11.89 18.27
C GLU A 250 3.50 10.76 18.51
N GLN A 251 3.17 9.50 18.15
CA GLN A 251 4.03 8.33 18.35
C GLN A 251 5.12 8.23 17.28
N ASN A 252 6.32 7.73 17.62
CA ASN A 252 7.42 7.53 16.66
C ASN A 252 7.68 6.05 16.37
N GLU A 253 6.62 5.29 16.17
CA GLU A 253 6.67 3.87 15.80
C GLU A 253 5.48 3.55 14.86
N PRO A 254 5.57 2.48 14.03
CA PRO A 254 4.44 2.05 13.23
C PRO A 254 3.22 1.67 14.09
N VAL A 255 2.07 2.27 13.79
CA VAL A 255 0.81 1.99 14.50
C VAL A 255 -0.16 1.26 13.58
N PHE A 256 -0.82 0.21 14.10
CA PHE A 256 -1.94 -0.44 13.43
C PHE A 256 -3.25 -0.18 14.19
N ILE A 257 -4.28 0.29 13.48
CA ILE A 257 -5.59 0.59 14.04
C ILE A 257 -6.65 -0.18 13.25
N HIS A 258 -7.27 -1.17 13.86
CA HIS A 258 -8.39 -1.94 13.29
C HIS A 258 -9.70 -1.41 13.85
N LEU A 259 -10.58 -0.95 12.95
CA LEU A 259 -11.92 -0.51 13.29
C LEU A 259 -12.95 -1.40 12.58
N LYS A 260 -13.75 -2.15 13.37
CA LYS A 260 -14.94 -2.80 12.84
C LYS A 260 -16.00 -1.75 12.55
N THR A 261 -16.54 -1.82 11.35
CA THR A 261 -17.59 -0.93 10.86
C THR A 261 -18.82 -1.74 10.45
N ARG A 262 -19.95 -1.07 10.32
CA ARG A 262 -21.10 -1.61 9.57
C ARG A 262 -21.04 -1.14 8.12
N SER A 263 -21.65 -1.92 7.24
CA SER A 263 -21.95 -1.49 5.87
C SER A 263 -22.81 -0.23 5.87
N GLY A 264 -22.63 0.57 4.82
CA GLY A 264 -23.26 1.87 4.70
C GLY A 264 -22.55 2.71 3.66
N VAL A 265 -23.28 3.04 2.60
CA VAL A 265 -22.81 3.91 1.52
C VAL A 265 -23.60 5.23 1.60
N PRO A 266 -22.94 6.39 1.71
CA PRO A 266 -23.63 7.67 1.68
C PRO A 266 -24.51 7.83 0.43
N THR A 267 -25.69 8.41 0.61
CA THR A 267 -26.59 8.71 -0.51
C THR A 267 -25.88 9.62 -1.51
N GLY A 268 -25.92 9.26 -2.79
CA GLY A 268 -25.28 10.05 -3.85
C GLY A 268 -23.76 9.92 -3.91
N LEU A 269 -23.16 8.84 -3.38
CA LEU A 269 -21.73 8.59 -3.52
C LEU A 269 -21.31 8.59 -5.01
N GLY A 270 -20.72 9.70 -5.44
CA GLY A 270 -20.25 9.91 -6.80
C GLY A 270 -18.96 9.15 -7.10
N ARG A 271 -18.52 9.24 -8.35
CA ARG A 271 -17.15 8.88 -8.74
C ARG A 271 -16.30 10.15 -8.68
N PRO A 272 -15.01 10.07 -8.29
CA PRO A 272 -14.11 11.21 -8.38
C PRO A 272 -14.14 11.82 -9.79
N SER A 273 -14.32 13.13 -9.87
CA SER A 273 -14.28 13.87 -11.14
C SER A 273 -12.84 14.18 -11.57
N VAL A 274 -11.91 14.23 -10.61
CA VAL A 274 -10.47 14.31 -10.86
C VAL A 274 -9.92 13.01 -11.44
N LYS A 275 -9.05 13.12 -12.44
CA LYS A 275 -8.39 11.96 -13.03
C LYS A 275 -7.29 11.43 -12.09
N PRO A 276 -7.03 10.11 -12.07
CA PRO A 276 -5.96 9.54 -11.24
C PRO A 276 -4.58 10.20 -11.46
N VAL A 277 -4.26 10.59 -12.69
CA VAL A 277 -3.00 11.29 -13.02
C VAL A 277 -2.89 12.66 -12.33
N GLN A 278 -4.00 13.39 -12.22
CA GLN A 278 -4.04 14.71 -11.57
C GLN A 278 -3.90 14.56 -10.05
N VAL A 279 -4.54 13.53 -9.46
CA VAL A 279 -4.37 13.21 -8.03
C VAL A 279 -2.91 12.86 -7.75
N LYS A 280 -2.30 12.01 -8.59
CA LYS A 280 -0.88 11.64 -8.49
C LYS A 280 0.02 12.88 -8.54
N GLU A 281 -0.15 13.74 -9.54
CA GLU A 281 0.68 14.95 -9.72
C GLU A 281 0.59 15.90 -8.52
N ARG A 282 -0.64 16.25 -8.11
CA ARG A 282 -0.87 17.11 -6.94
C ARG A 282 -0.30 16.51 -5.65
N PHE A 283 -0.47 15.20 -5.45
CA PHE A 283 0.07 14.51 -4.29
C PHE A 283 1.61 14.47 -4.31
N MET A 284 2.23 14.24 -5.47
CA MET A 284 3.69 14.29 -5.62
C MET A 284 4.24 15.71 -5.37
N GLU A 285 3.56 16.74 -5.84
CA GLU A 285 3.91 18.14 -5.57
C GLU A 285 3.85 18.42 -4.06
N TYR A 286 2.76 18.00 -3.38
CA TYR A 286 2.65 18.10 -1.93
C TYR A 286 3.80 17.39 -1.20
N LEU A 287 4.13 16.15 -1.59
CA LEU A 287 5.24 15.39 -1.03
C LEU A 287 6.60 16.06 -1.29
N GLY A 288 6.79 16.68 -2.46
CA GLY A 288 8.03 17.38 -2.85
C GLY A 288 8.28 18.65 -2.04
N ASN A 289 7.22 19.36 -1.66
CA ASN A 289 7.29 20.62 -0.91
C ASN A 289 7.59 20.44 0.59
N ILE A 290 7.60 19.21 1.09
CA ILE A 290 7.88 18.90 2.49
C ILE A 290 9.21 18.14 2.55
N GLN A 291 10.21 18.80 3.16
CA GLN A 291 11.54 18.26 3.43
C GLN A 291 11.53 17.40 4.69
#